data_AF-A0A5W8MI36-F1
#
_entry.id   AF-A0A5W8MI36-F1
#
_cell.length_a   1.000
_cell.length_b   1.000
_cell.length_c   1.000
_cell.angle_alpha   90.00
_cell.angle_beta   90.00
_cell.angle_gamma   90.00
#
_symmetry.space_group_name_H-M   'P 1'
#
loop_
_entity.id
_entity.type
_entity.pdbx_description
1 polymer ?
#
loop_
_entity_poly.entity_id
_entity_poly.type
_entity_poly.pdbx_seq_one_letter_code
_entity_poly.pdbx_strand_id
1 'polypeptide(L)'
;MAKRQALLHGAACILCGALILPVSAADNLHFSGSLVASPCTLTMQGTGIAEVDFSSLDSSDFTPDGQSARKPLVFELTDCDSALSNGVQVTFTGTEATGMRGILAIDSHSGAFGIGIGIETLSGVPVGMNDKEGAIFTLVTGNNALNLNAWVQRLPGEDLVPGTFFASALVTFEYL
;
A
#
# COMPACT_ATOMS: atom_id res chain seq x y z
N MET A 1 16.05 4.67 -97.64
CA MET A 1 14.85 5.32 -98.23
C MET A 1 13.79 5.40 -97.16
N ALA A 2 13.44 6.62 -96.78
CA ALA A 2 12.45 6.91 -95.74
C ALA A 2 11.07 7.19 -96.35
N LYS A 3 10.07 7.10 -95.48
CA LYS A 3 8.82 7.86 -95.47
C LYS A 3 7.59 7.19 -96.11
N ARG A 4 6.69 6.72 -95.23
CA ARG A 4 5.26 7.02 -95.33
C ARG A 4 4.72 7.36 -93.94
N GLN A 5 4.35 8.62 -93.78
CA GLN A 5 3.48 9.11 -92.71
C GLN A 5 2.05 9.11 -93.26
N ALA A 6 1.10 8.65 -92.47
CA ALA A 6 -0.30 9.03 -92.60
C ALA A 6 -0.81 9.27 -91.17
N LEU A 7 -1.12 10.53 -90.89
CA LEU A 7 -1.90 10.96 -89.73
C LEU A 7 -3.32 10.37 -89.85
N LEU A 8 -4.03 10.19 -88.72
CA LEU A 8 -5.28 10.92 -88.45
C LEU A 8 -5.95 10.48 -87.12
N HIS A 9 -6.50 11.49 -86.44
CA HIS A 9 -7.55 11.49 -85.41
C HIS A 9 -7.19 11.21 -83.94
N GLY A 10 -7.48 12.24 -83.14
CA GLY A 10 -7.23 12.33 -81.72
C GLY A 10 -8.27 11.65 -80.84
N ALA A 11 -7.86 11.48 -79.61
CA ALA A 11 -8.74 11.34 -78.45
C ALA A 11 -8.10 12.19 -77.35
N ALA A 12 -8.89 13.14 -76.83
CA ALA A 12 -8.49 14.08 -75.80
C ALA A 12 -8.03 13.33 -74.54
N CYS A 13 -6.79 13.54 -74.13
CA CYS A 13 -6.30 13.14 -72.82
C CYS A 13 -6.94 14.04 -71.76
N ILE A 14 -8.04 13.59 -71.16
CA ILE A 14 -8.51 14.13 -69.87
C ILE A 14 -7.66 13.46 -68.79
N LEU A 15 -6.50 14.05 -68.48
CA LEU A 15 -5.85 13.79 -67.21
C LEU A 15 -6.67 14.48 -66.12
N CYS A 16 -7.62 13.76 -65.53
CA CYS A 16 -8.08 14.07 -64.17
C CYS A 16 -6.93 13.73 -63.22
N GLY A 17 -5.96 14.64 -63.12
CA GLY A 17 -5.04 14.65 -61.99
C GLY A 17 -5.88 14.95 -60.75
N ALA A 18 -6.28 13.92 -60.02
CA ALA A 18 -6.83 14.10 -58.69
C ALA A 18 -5.73 14.78 -57.86
N LEU A 19 -5.88 16.08 -57.59
CA LEU A 19 -5.14 16.72 -56.53
C LEU A 19 -5.56 16.04 -55.23
N ILE A 20 -4.75 15.09 -54.77
CA ILE A 20 -4.82 14.62 -53.39
C ILE A 20 -4.24 15.76 -52.56
N LEU A 21 -5.07 16.72 -52.19
CA LEU A 21 -4.68 17.70 -51.18
C LEU A 21 -4.48 16.93 -49.86
N PRO A 22 -3.33 17.04 -49.20
CA PRO A 22 -3.20 16.47 -47.86
C PRO A 22 -4.23 17.17 -46.96
N VAL A 23 -5.24 16.43 -46.53
CA VAL A 23 -6.13 16.87 -45.46
C VAL A 23 -5.29 16.84 -44.19
N SER A 24 -4.78 18.01 -43.80
CA SER A 24 -4.35 18.24 -42.43
C SER A 24 -5.60 18.51 -41.61
N ALA A 25 -6.02 17.56 -40.77
CA ALA A 25 -7.00 17.85 -39.75
C ALA A 25 -6.32 18.75 -38.70
N ALA A 26 -6.96 19.87 -38.34
CA ALA A 26 -6.57 20.61 -37.13
C ALA A 26 -6.51 19.65 -35.95
N ASP A 27 -5.54 19.81 -35.06
CA ASP A 27 -5.24 18.92 -33.93
C ASP A 27 -6.53 18.28 -33.38
N ASN A 28 -6.76 17.01 -33.71
CA ASN A 28 -8.02 16.29 -33.44
C ASN A 28 -7.83 15.15 -32.42
N LEU A 29 -6.63 15.07 -31.85
CA LEU A 29 -6.24 14.08 -30.87
C LEU A 29 -5.65 14.81 -29.67
N HIS A 30 -6.31 14.65 -28.52
CA HIS A 30 -5.89 15.27 -27.28
C HIS A 30 -5.59 14.18 -26.24
N PHE A 31 -4.38 14.23 -25.68
CA PHE A 31 -3.98 13.44 -24.53
C PHE A 31 -3.96 14.34 -23.30
N SER A 32 -4.53 13.87 -22.20
CA SER A 32 -4.42 14.52 -20.90
C SER A 32 -4.24 13.47 -19.81
N GLY A 33 -3.56 13.84 -18.74
CA GLY A 33 -3.30 12.98 -17.60
C GLY A 33 -2.69 13.78 -16.44
N SER A 34 -2.66 13.18 -15.26
CA SER A 34 -1.94 13.69 -14.09
C SER A 34 -0.79 12.73 -13.79
N LEU A 35 0.41 13.28 -13.64
CA LEU A 35 1.58 12.54 -13.18
C LEU A 35 1.81 12.92 -11.71
N VAL A 36 1.59 11.96 -10.81
CA VAL A 36 1.76 12.14 -9.36
C VAL A 36 3.00 11.36 -8.91
N ALA A 37 3.87 12.00 -8.15
CA ALA A 37 5.01 11.34 -7.52
C ALA A 37 4.63 10.86 -6.11
N SER A 38 4.90 9.59 -5.80
CA SER A 38 4.85 9.09 -4.42
C SER A 38 6.19 9.38 -3.74
N PRO A 39 6.22 9.93 -2.51
CA PRO A 39 7.47 10.23 -1.82
C PRO A 39 8.33 8.99 -1.55
N CYS A 40 7.73 7.82 -1.31
CA CYS A 40 8.43 6.54 -1.17
C CYS A 40 7.66 5.37 -1.82
N THR A 41 8.35 4.23 -1.95
CA THR A 41 7.77 2.94 -2.33
C THR A 41 7.67 2.01 -1.12
N LEU A 42 6.50 1.43 -0.87
CA LEU A 42 6.28 0.41 0.16
C LEU A 42 6.79 -0.96 -0.30
N THR A 43 7.60 -1.61 0.53
CA THR A 43 8.11 -2.97 0.26
C THR A 43 7.19 -4.04 0.85
N MET A 44 6.97 -5.12 0.11
CA MET A 44 6.23 -6.30 0.59
C MET A 44 7.16 -7.23 1.38
N GLN A 45 6.65 -7.79 2.49
CA GLN A 45 7.30 -8.80 3.30
C GLN A 45 6.40 -10.06 3.31
N GLY A 46 6.79 -11.08 2.54
CA GLY A 46 6.01 -12.31 2.44
C GLY A 46 4.65 -12.11 1.77
N THR A 47 3.57 -12.34 2.52
CA THR A 47 2.19 -12.23 2.00
C THR A 47 1.55 -10.86 2.23
N GLY A 48 2.20 -10.00 3.02
CA GLY A 48 1.73 -8.66 3.36
C GLY A 48 2.84 -7.63 3.27
N ILE A 49 2.62 -6.48 3.91
CA ILE A 49 3.60 -5.39 3.92
C ILE A 49 4.50 -5.43 5.19
N ALA A 50 4.03 -6.14 6.22
CA ALA A 50 4.77 -6.53 7.42
C ALA A 50 4.06 -7.74 8.05
N GLU A 51 4.83 -8.60 8.72
CA GLU A 51 4.33 -9.78 9.44
C GLU A 51 5.03 -9.89 10.79
N VAL A 52 4.27 -10.22 11.84
CA VAL A 52 4.81 -10.41 13.20
C VAL A 52 4.54 -11.84 13.65
N ASP A 53 5.59 -12.65 13.70
CA ASP A 53 5.52 -14.00 14.27
C ASP A 53 5.84 -13.97 15.77
N PHE A 54 4.80 -14.17 16.58
CA PHE A 54 4.93 -14.32 18.04
C PHE A 54 5.51 -15.68 18.46
N SER A 55 5.64 -16.62 17.53
CA SER A 55 6.07 -17.99 17.78
C SER A 55 5.15 -18.67 18.82
N SER A 56 5.67 -19.59 19.64
CA SER A 56 4.90 -20.16 20.74
C SER A 56 4.94 -19.25 21.98
N LEU A 57 3.77 -18.84 22.45
CA LEU A 57 3.60 -18.14 23.74
C LEU A 57 3.04 -19.12 24.77
N ASP A 58 3.48 -19.02 26.03
CA ASP A 58 2.97 -19.86 27.11
C ASP A 58 1.68 -19.25 27.67
N SER A 59 0.62 -20.06 27.79
CA SER A 59 -0.65 -19.58 28.33
C SER A 59 -0.55 -19.13 29.79
N SER A 60 0.45 -19.63 30.54
CA SER A 60 0.70 -19.22 31.92
C SER A 60 1.22 -17.78 32.05
N ASP A 61 1.77 -17.19 30.98
CA ASP A 61 2.18 -15.78 30.96
C ASP A 61 0.97 -14.82 30.93
N PHE A 62 -0.20 -15.32 30.52
CA PHE A 62 -1.44 -14.53 30.36
C PHE A 62 -2.34 -14.62 31.59
N THR A 63 -1.76 -14.34 32.75
CA THR A 63 -2.50 -13.99 33.97
C THR A 63 -3.40 -12.76 33.74
N PRO A 64 -4.31 -12.39 34.66
CA PRO A 64 -4.98 -11.10 34.58
C PRO A 64 -3.93 -9.98 34.39
N ASP A 65 -4.09 -9.16 33.35
CA ASP A 65 -3.15 -8.12 32.90
C ASP A 65 -1.83 -8.62 32.25
N GLY A 66 -1.69 -9.93 32.06
CA GLY A 66 -0.54 -10.56 31.43
C GLY A 66 -0.35 -10.16 29.96
N GLN A 67 0.91 -9.94 29.58
CA GLN A 67 1.33 -9.54 28.24
C GLN A 67 2.54 -10.36 27.79
N SER A 68 2.64 -10.61 26.49
CA SER A 68 3.84 -11.19 25.90
C SER A 68 5.00 -10.19 25.92
N ALA A 69 6.20 -10.72 25.70
CA ALA A 69 7.30 -9.87 25.23
C ALA A 69 6.92 -9.18 23.92
N ARG A 70 7.52 -8.01 23.68
CA ARG A 70 7.30 -7.20 22.49
C ARG A 70 8.04 -7.84 21.32
N LYS A 71 7.39 -7.87 20.16
CA LYS A 71 7.99 -8.29 18.89
C LYS A 71 8.09 -7.08 17.95
N PRO A 72 9.18 -6.93 17.19
CA PRO A 72 9.29 -5.85 16.21
C PRO A 72 8.21 -5.95 15.14
N LEU A 73 7.58 -4.82 14.84
CA LEU A 73 6.73 -4.60 13.67
C LEU A 73 7.43 -3.55 12.81
N VAL A 74 7.92 -3.93 11.63
CA VAL A 74 8.75 -3.06 10.80
C VAL A 74 8.16 -2.92 9.41
N PHE A 75 7.94 -1.67 8.99
CA PHE A 75 7.57 -1.34 7.61
C PHE A 75 8.77 -0.77 6.87
N GLU A 76 9.06 -1.33 5.70
CA GLU A 76 10.21 -0.92 4.88
C GLU A 76 9.73 -0.05 3.72
N LEU A 77 10.28 1.16 3.65
CA LEU A 77 10.08 2.13 2.58
C LEU A 77 11.39 2.31 1.80
N THR A 78 11.34 2.16 0.49
CA THR A 78 12.49 2.36 -0.40
C THR A 78 12.26 3.55 -1.32
N ASP A 79 13.34 3.99 -1.96
CA ASP A 79 13.32 5.06 -2.96
C ASP A 79 12.64 6.34 -2.45
N CYS A 80 12.81 6.64 -1.16
CA CYS A 80 12.25 7.83 -0.57
C CYS A 80 12.96 9.08 -1.09
N ASP A 81 12.20 10.10 -1.47
CA ASP A 81 12.70 11.46 -1.71
C ASP A 81 12.20 12.40 -0.62
N SER A 82 13.07 12.71 0.34
CA SER A 82 12.74 13.60 1.46
C SER A 82 12.47 15.05 1.04
N ALA A 83 12.77 15.44 -0.21
CA ALA A 83 12.38 16.72 -0.75
C ALA A 83 10.87 16.80 -1.08
N LEU A 84 10.21 15.65 -1.28
CA LEU A 84 8.77 15.56 -1.52
C LEU A 84 7.97 15.49 -0.21
N SER A 85 8.46 14.74 0.76
CA SER A 85 7.90 14.66 2.12
C SER A 85 8.97 14.17 3.09
N ASN A 86 9.08 14.81 4.25
CA ASN A 86 10.05 14.45 5.28
C ASN A 86 9.42 13.70 6.45
N GLY A 87 8.14 13.34 6.35
CA GLY A 87 7.42 12.62 7.40
C GLY A 87 6.33 11.72 6.86
N VAL A 88 6.02 10.67 7.61
CA VAL A 88 4.89 9.80 7.32
C VAL A 88 4.15 9.49 8.61
N GLN A 89 2.83 9.64 8.57
CA GLN A 89 1.92 9.20 9.61
C GLN A 89 1.42 7.79 9.26
N VAL A 90 1.52 6.88 10.22
CA VAL A 90 1.07 5.49 10.10
C VAL A 90 -0.13 5.29 11.02
N THR A 91 -1.25 4.88 10.46
CA THR A 91 -2.48 4.57 11.21
C THR A 91 -2.92 3.14 10.97
N PHE A 92 -3.59 2.56 11.96
CA PHE A 92 -4.09 1.19 11.91
C PHE A 92 -5.62 1.18 12.04
N THR A 93 -6.28 0.35 11.25
CA THR A 93 -7.73 0.15 11.26
C THR A 93 -8.02 -1.34 11.34
N GLY A 94 -8.91 -1.71 12.25
CA GLY A 94 -9.24 -3.11 12.49
C GLY A 94 -10.34 -3.27 13.52
N THR A 95 -10.82 -4.50 13.67
CA THR A 95 -11.82 -4.84 14.69
C THR A 95 -11.18 -4.76 16.07
N GLU A 96 -11.67 -3.89 16.95
CA GLU A 96 -11.17 -3.82 18.32
C GLU A 96 -11.64 -5.02 19.14
N ALA A 97 -10.80 -5.46 20.08
CA ALA A 97 -11.15 -6.47 21.05
C ALA A 97 -12.22 -5.93 22.02
N THR A 98 -13.20 -6.78 22.35
CA THR A 98 -14.30 -6.42 23.26
C THR A 98 -13.74 -5.89 24.59
N GLY A 99 -14.22 -4.70 25.00
CA GLY A 99 -13.81 -4.08 26.25
C GLY A 99 -12.45 -3.38 26.23
N MET A 100 -11.69 -3.43 25.12
CA MET A 100 -10.33 -2.91 25.03
C MET A 100 -10.13 -2.05 23.77
N ARG A 101 -10.34 -0.73 23.90
CA ARG A 101 -10.10 0.22 22.81
C ARG A 101 -8.63 0.25 22.41
N GLY A 102 -8.37 0.36 21.11
CA GLY A 102 -7.03 0.41 20.53
C GLY A 102 -6.33 -0.95 20.41
N ILE A 103 -6.90 -2.02 20.99
CA ILE A 103 -6.36 -3.38 20.92
C ILE A 103 -7.07 -4.14 19.81
N LEU A 104 -6.31 -4.77 18.92
CA LEU A 104 -6.83 -5.56 17.81
C LEU A 104 -7.37 -6.91 18.30
N ALA A 105 -8.58 -7.26 17.86
CA ALA A 105 -9.15 -8.59 18.05
C ALA A 105 -8.47 -9.63 17.15
N ILE A 106 -8.38 -10.87 17.62
CA ILE A 106 -7.98 -12.00 16.79
C ILE A 106 -9.11 -12.43 15.85
N ASP A 107 -8.75 -13.01 14.71
CA ASP A 107 -9.68 -13.44 13.66
C ASP A 107 -10.60 -14.56 14.18
N SER A 108 -11.86 -14.57 13.73
CA SER A 108 -12.88 -15.50 14.23
C SER A 108 -12.63 -16.97 13.92
N HIS A 109 -11.71 -17.28 13.00
CA HIS A 109 -11.28 -18.65 12.69
C HIS A 109 -10.07 -19.11 13.54
N SER A 110 -9.63 -18.29 14.48
CA SER A 110 -8.59 -18.64 15.44
C SER A 110 -9.10 -19.73 16.40
N GLY A 111 -8.19 -20.61 16.83
CA GLY A 111 -8.45 -21.59 17.89
C GLY A 111 -8.21 -21.03 19.29
N ALA A 112 -7.47 -19.94 19.42
CA ALA A 112 -7.30 -19.24 20.70
C ALA A 112 -8.50 -18.34 21.03
N PHE A 113 -8.67 -18.01 22.30
CA PHE A 113 -9.67 -17.05 22.77
C PHE A 113 -9.15 -16.24 23.96
N GLY A 114 -9.69 -15.03 24.13
CA GLY A 114 -9.41 -14.18 25.30
C GLY A 114 -8.12 -13.39 25.25
N ILE A 115 -7.53 -13.22 24.07
CA ILE A 115 -6.32 -12.41 23.83
C ILE A 115 -6.58 -11.35 22.75
N GLY A 116 -5.78 -10.28 22.78
CA GLY A 116 -5.76 -9.25 21.75
C GLY A 116 -4.33 -8.77 21.47
N ILE A 117 -4.16 -7.99 20.41
CA ILE A 117 -2.85 -7.50 19.95
C ILE A 117 -2.77 -5.99 20.09
N GLY A 118 -1.76 -5.51 20.81
CA GLY A 118 -1.44 -4.08 20.91
C GLY A 118 -0.27 -3.70 20.02
N ILE A 119 -0.20 -2.42 19.66
CA ILE A 119 0.91 -1.82 18.90
C ILE A 119 1.38 -0.58 19.65
N GLU A 120 2.69 -0.38 19.72
CA GLU A 120 3.32 0.79 20.34
C GLU A 120 4.53 1.26 19.53
N THR A 121 4.90 2.52 19.70
CA THR A 121 6.20 3.03 19.25
C THR A 121 7.34 2.39 20.03
N LEU A 122 8.58 2.56 19.56
CA LEU A 122 9.76 2.12 20.32
C LEU A 122 9.92 2.79 21.69
N SER A 123 9.29 3.96 21.89
CA SER A 123 9.26 4.66 23.18
C SER A 123 8.13 4.19 24.10
N GLY A 124 7.34 3.19 23.69
CA GLY A 124 6.22 2.65 24.46
C GLY A 124 4.97 3.50 24.40
N VAL A 125 4.83 4.39 23.40
CA VAL A 125 3.60 5.15 23.18
C VAL A 125 2.63 4.26 22.41
N PRO A 126 1.42 3.97 22.93
CA PRO A 126 0.45 3.14 22.22
C PRO A 126 0.05 3.74 20.87
N VAL A 127 -0.10 2.88 19.86
CA VAL A 127 -0.64 3.21 18.54
C VAL A 127 -1.92 2.41 18.37
N GLY A 128 -3.04 3.00 18.79
CA GLY A 128 -4.31 2.30 18.87
C GLY A 128 -4.91 1.97 17.51
N MET A 129 -5.60 0.84 17.41
CA MET A 129 -6.55 0.58 16.32
C MET A 129 -7.59 1.71 16.24
N ASN A 130 -7.90 2.13 15.02
CA ASN A 130 -8.87 3.16 14.70
C ASN A 130 -8.59 4.55 15.31
N ASP A 131 -7.36 4.77 15.79
CA ASP A 131 -6.88 6.07 16.23
C ASP A 131 -6.33 6.87 15.04
N LYS A 132 -6.80 8.11 14.90
CA LYS A 132 -6.39 9.01 13.82
C LYS A 132 -5.04 9.68 14.11
N GLU A 133 -4.59 9.71 15.37
CA GLU A 133 -3.29 10.28 15.71
C GLU A 133 -2.14 9.39 15.19
N GLY A 134 -2.31 8.06 15.26
CA GLY A 134 -1.34 7.11 14.72
C GLY A 134 0.09 7.30 15.27
N ALA A 135 1.09 6.92 14.46
CA ALA A 135 2.50 7.15 14.74
C ALA A 135 3.16 7.95 13.62
N ILE A 136 3.93 8.99 13.96
CA ILE A 136 4.64 9.82 12.99
C ILE A 136 6.11 9.46 12.97
N PHE A 137 6.66 9.28 11.77
CA PHE A 137 8.06 9.00 11.53
C PHE A 137 8.67 10.06 10.63
N THR A 138 9.91 10.44 10.92
CA THR A 138 10.71 11.26 9.99
C THR A 138 11.31 10.39 8.90
N LEU A 139 11.25 10.86 7.66
CA LEU A 139 11.81 10.20 6.49
C LEU A 139 13.14 10.84 6.08
N VAL A 140 14.07 10.01 5.64
CA VAL A 140 15.31 10.43 4.94
C VAL A 140 15.26 9.99 3.48
N THR A 141 16.05 10.63 2.62
CA THR A 141 16.21 10.17 1.23
C THR A 141 16.84 8.78 1.19
N GLY A 142 16.30 7.89 0.36
CA GLY A 142 16.73 6.48 0.25
C GLY A 142 15.81 5.53 1.02
N ASN A 143 16.38 4.64 1.82
CA ASN A 143 15.63 3.59 2.51
C ASN A 143 15.31 3.99 3.95
N ASN A 144 14.09 3.69 4.39
CA ASN A 144 13.61 3.97 5.74
C ASN A 144 12.92 2.72 6.31
N ALA A 145 13.21 2.44 7.58
CA ALA A 145 12.52 1.42 8.36
C ALA A 145 11.67 2.09 9.44
N LEU A 146 10.35 1.94 9.35
CA LEU A 146 9.41 2.45 10.36
C LEU A 146 9.25 1.38 11.44
N ASN A 147 9.85 1.62 12.59
CA ASN A 147 9.96 0.62 13.65
C ASN A 147 8.90 0.86 14.73
N LEU A 148 8.06 -0.14 14.94
CA LEU A 148 7.07 -0.26 16.01
C LEU A 148 7.31 -1.57 16.76
N ASN A 149 6.58 -1.75 17.85
CA ASN A 149 6.47 -3.02 18.54
C ASN A 149 5.01 -3.47 18.56
N ALA A 150 4.81 -4.78 18.52
CA ALA A 150 3.53 -5.41 18.80
C ALA A 150 3.66 -6.35 20.01
N TRP A 151 2.58 -6.53 20.75
CA TRP A 151 2.49 -7.51 21.83
C TRP A 151 1.12 -8.18 21.86
N VAL A 152 1.07 -9.38 22.40
CA VAL A 152 -0.19 -10.06 22.73
C VAL A 152 -0.51 -9.79 24.19
N GLN A 153 -1.78 -9.57 24.53
CA GLN A 153 -2.22 -9.37 25.89
C GLN A 153 -3.52 -10.11 26.21
N ARG A 154 -3.71 -10.39 27.51
CA ARG A 154 -4.95 -10.93 28.03
C ARG A 154 -6.09 -9.90 27.94
N LEU A 155 -7.25 -10.32 27.47
CA LEU A 155 -8.47 -9.50 27.51
C LEU A 155 -9.17 -9.65 28.88
N PRO A 156 -9.64 -8.54 29.48
CA PRO A 156 -10.31 -8.58 30.77
C PRO A 156 -11.69 -9.23 30.67
N GLY A 157 -12.05 -10.08 31.64
CA GLY A 157 -13.39 -10.66 31.76
C GLY A 157 -13.73 -11.77 30.76
N GLU A 158 -12.86 -12.05 29.79
CA GLU A 158 -12.99 -13.20 28.89
C GLU A 158 -12.38 -14.46 29.52
N ASP A 159 -12.71 -15.66 29.06
CA ASP A 159 -11.93 -16.87 29.37
C ASP A 159 -10.64 -16.93 28.55
N LEU A 160 -9.61 -17.65 29.01
CA LEU A 160 -8.38 -17.87 28.23
C LEU A 160 -8.43 -19.29 27.66
N VAL A 161 -8.45 -19.39 26.32
CA VAL A 161 -8.38 -20.69 25.63
C VAL A 161 -7.10 -20.73 24.80
N PRO A 162 -6.17 -21.66 25.09
CA PRO A 162 -5.00 -21.85 24.25
C PRO A 162 -5.36 -22.36 22.86
N GLY A 163 -4.65 -21.88 21.85
CA GLY A 163 -4.80 -22.32 20.47
C GLY A 163 -3.97 -21.47 19.53
N THR A 164 -3.98 -21.82 18.25
CA THR A 164 -3.40 -20.95 17.21
C THR A 164 -4.29 -19.71 17.04
N PHE A 165 -3.68 -18.54 16.89
CA PHE A 165 -4.40 -17.31 16.60
C PHE A 165 -3.84 -16.64 15.35
N PHE A 166 -4.72 -15.89 14.69
CA PHE A 166 -4.42 -15.04 13.56
C PHE A 166 -5.09 -13.68 13.81
N ALA A 167 -4.55 -12.62 13.23
CA ALA A 167 -5.18 -11.30 13.27
C ALA A 167 -4.74 -10.52 12.04
N SER A 168 -5.67 -9.75 11.48
CA SER A 168 -5.40 -8.88 10.35
C SER A 168 -5.88 -7.45 10.63
N ALA A 169 -5.06 -6.46 10.26
CA ALA A 169 -5.42 -5.05 10.31
C ALA A 169 -5.05 -4.37 9.00
N LEU A 170 -5.79 -3.31 8.66
CA LEU A 170 -5.42 -2.39 7.60
C LEU A 170 -4.48 -1.34 8.17
N VAL A 171 -3.37 -1.09 7.48
CA VAL A 171 -2.43 -0.01 7.81
C VAL A 171 -2.44 1.02 6.68
N THR A 172 -2.45 2.30 7.05
CA THR A 172 -2.47 3.43 6.11
C THR A 172 -1.28 4.34 6.37
N PHE A 173 -0.66 4.82 5.29
CA PHE A 173 0.50 5.72 5.32
C PHE A 173 0.10 7.04 4.69
N GLU A 174 0.19 8.13 5.44
CA GLU A 174 -0.08 9.49 4.99
C GLU A 174 1.21 10.29 5.05
N TYR A 175 1.70 10.76 3.91
CA TYR A 175 2.91 11.58 3.83
C TYR A 175 2.59 13.01 4.28
N LEU A 176 3.48 13.58 5.10
CA LEU A 176 3.34 14.89 5.74
C LEU A 176 4.15 16.00 5.05
#